data_AF-A0A948GFJ7-F1
#
_entry.id   AF-A0A948GFJ7-F1
#
_cell.length_a   1.000
_cell.length_b   1.000
_cell.length_c   1.000
_cell.angle_alpha   90.00
_cell.angle_beta   90.00
_cell.angle_gamma   90.00
#
_symmetry.space_group_name_H-M   'P 1'
#
loop_
_entity.id
_entity.type
_entity.pdbx_description
1 polymer ?
#
loop_
_entity_poly.entity_id
_entity_poly.type
_entity_poly.pdbx_seq_one_letter_code
_entity_poly.pdbx_strand_id
1 'polypeptide(L)'
;SELEADPDKFGVVIFARSYNGFAGEAHMGIPDKFATRGIPVIPIDFLNLEQERSKRHMYWGAGKLIIKAARFVERHPQLFGAYITNFSCGPDSFIIGYFRDIMGRKPSLTLELDSHTADAGIETRVEAFLDIVRDYRQLMARQLIPPRQSAFNPARTVLDSGTTKVVTSSGKTLSLTDPRVTILIPSMGKLGTEAFAATLRGCGFNARALRENDEAILKLGRANTSCKECLPLILTTGTMLSCVSNGRRPDEILVYFMPTGAGPCRFGQYAIYMEDLIRRLKIPDMALLSLSSDNSYTGMGNHFERHAWWAVVVSDVMEDIRSMLLTNSVDPMASETIYNEEWRKILLALEKGNFKILAAQLSECAERLSSIPLKRSVHSVAVITLTGEIFVRRDALSRQYLTEYLAEKGFAAVCAPVAEWVYYCHYLTDRGFNQDHLTIAQKFKLKIRNRFQRHYEKRIKSILSRSGLIHAEALDIAGIIKNASPYISLALPGEAILTIGGSLTEVVTRSCGVIAIGPFGCMPNRISEAILGEIMTAGKKLAADPTNKALQAVLTEIDDLPFLAIESDGSPFPQLITAKLEAFLLRAERLQQRMMENSTAEKRGTSP
;
A
#
# COMPACT_ATOMS: atom_id res chain seq x y z
N SER A 1 -15.92 -39.28 17.92
CA SER A 1 -16.35 -38.24 18.89
C SER A 1 -17.82 -38.47 19.25
N GLU A 2 -18.34 -37.89 20.35
CA GLU A 2 -19.78 -38.01 20.69
C GLU A 2 -20.71 -37.50 19.58
N LEU A 3 -20.23 -36.53 18.78
CA LEU A 3 -20.96 -36.01 17.62
C LEU A 3 -21.06 -37.04 16.49
N GLU A 4 -19.99 -37.78 16.22
CA GLU A 4 -19.96 -38.84 15.20
C GLU A 4 -20.84 -40.04 15.56
N ALA A 5 -21.12 -40.25 16.85
CA ALA A 5 -21.97 -41.34 17.32
C ALA A 5 -23.45 -41.12 16.97
N ASP A 6 -23.86 -39.89 16.67
CA ASP A 6 -25.24 -39.51 16.38
C ASP A 6 -25.32 -38.72 15.07
N PRO A 7 -25.62 -39.39 13.93
CA PRO A 7 -25.68 -38.77 12.61
C PRO A 7 -26.70 -37.64 12.46
N ASP A 8 -27.66 -37.50 13.38
CA ASP A 8 -28.68 -36.44 13.36
C ASP A 8 -28.21 -35.17 14.09
N LYS A 9 -27.16 -35.26 14.92
CA LYS A 9 -26.56 -34.09 15.57
C LYS A 9 -25.56 -33.36 14.68
N PHE A 10 -25.41 -32.06 14.91
CA PHE A 10 -24.38 -31.23 14.32
C PHE A 10 -23.79 -30.29 15.36
N GLY A 11 -22.56 -29.84 15.11
CA GLY A 11 -21.87 -28.84 15.90
C GLY A 11 -21.61 -27.56 15.11
N VAL A 12 -21.44 -26.46 15.85
CA VAL A 12 -21.06 -25.17 15.30
C VAL A 12 -19.62 -24.86 15.73
N VAL A 13 -18.78 -24.60 14.74
CA VAL A 13 -17.39 -24.17 14.95
C VAL A 13 -17.32 -22.65 14.96
N ILE A 14 -16.73 -22.08 16.01
CA ILE A 14 -16.55 -20.64 16.16
C ILE A 14 -15.25 -20.21 15.50
N PHE A 15 -15.39 -19.50 14.38
CA PHE A 15 -14.30 -18.84 13.66
C PHE A 15 -14.13 -17.43 14.21
N ALA A 16 -13.08 -17.23 15.01
CA ALA A 16 -12.76 -15.92 15.55
C ALA A 16 -11.26 -15.82 15.78
N ARG A 17 -10.76 -14.59 15.91
CA ARG A 17 -9.42 -14.35 16.45
C ARG A 17 -9.47 -14.48 17.96
N SER A 18 -8.34 -14.75 18.61
CA SER A 18 -8.29 -14.95 20.08
C SER A 18 -8.94 -13.81 20.86
N TYR A 19 -8.67 -12.56 20.47
CA TYR A 19 -9.25 -11.37 21.13
C TYR A 19 -10.76 -11.18 20.88
N ASN A 20 -11.33 -11.87 19.89
CA ASN A 20 -12.78 -11.90 19.64
C ASN A 20 -13.42 -13.12 20.28
N GLY A 21 -12.84 -14.31 20.10
CA GLY A 21 -13.44 -15.58 20.45
C GLY A 21 -13.39 -15.92 21.94
N PHE A 22 -12.48 -15.31 22.71
CA PHE A 22 -12.27 -15.65 24.12
C PHE A 22 -12.66 -14.54 25.11
N ALA A 23 -12.96 -13.33 24.63
CA ALA A 23 -13.42 -12.24 25.48
C ALA A 23 -14.94 -12.15 25.40
N GLY A 24 -15.61 -12.31 26.55
CA GLY A 24 -17.07 -12.30 26.67
C GLY A 24 -17.72 -11.04 26.09
N GLU A 25 -17.07 -9.90 26.34
CA GLU A 25 -17.47 -8.58 25.86
C GLU A 25 -17.32 -8.47 24.34
N ALA A 26 -16.31 -9.13 23.76
CA ALA A 26 -16.03 -9.05 22.33
C ALA A 26 -16.92 -9.97 21.49
N HIS A 27 -17.23 -11.19 21.96
CA HIS A 27 -18.15 -12.09 21.27
C HIS A 27 -19.62 -11.96 21.71
N MET A 28 -19.93 -11.09 22.67
CA MET A 28 -21.31 -10.78 23.10
C MET A 28 -22.15 -12.04 23.43
N GLY A 29 -21.55 -13.03 24.11
CA GLY A 29 -22.25 -14.29 24.45
C GLY A 29 -22.71 -15.16 23.27
N ILE A 30 -22.25 -14.91 22.03
CA ILE A 30 -22.63 -15.72 20.85
C ILE A 30 -22.44 -17.24 21.06
N PRO A 31 -21.32 -17.74 21.63
CA PRO A 31 -21.17 -19.16 21.93
C PRO A 31 -22.31 -19.70 22.81
N ASP A 32 -22.71 -18.96 23.84
CA ASP A 32 -23.77 -19.37 24.76
C ASP A 32 -25.13 -19.47 24.06
N LYS A 33 -25.40 -18.58 23.09
CA LYS A 33 -26.65 -18.60 22.29
C LYS A 33 -26.80 -19.89 21.48
N PHE A 34 -25.71 -20.50 21.05
CA PHE A 34 -25.72 -21.83 20.42
C PHE A 34 -25.87 -22.95 21.44
N ALA A 35 -25.10 -22.89 22.53
CA ALA A 35 -25.07 -23.92 23.57
C ALA A 35 -26.44 -24.09 24.26
N THR A 36 -27.15 -22.99 24.56
CA THR A 36 -28.49 -23.01 25.18
C THR A 36 -29.55 -23.67 24.28
N ARG A 37 -29.29 -23.79 22.98
CA ARG A 37 -30.14 -24.48 22.00
C ARG A 37 -29.73 -25.96 21.81
N GLY A 38 -28.86 -26.48 22.67
CA GLY A 38 -28.40 -27.85 22.63
C GLY A 38 -27.42 -28.14 21.48
N ILE A 39 -26.83 -27.11 20.88
CA ILE A 39 -25.85 -27.26 19.79
C ILE A 39 -24.43 -27.23 20.37
N PRO A 40 -23.63 -28.30 20.19
CA PRO A 40 -22.22 -28.29 20.57
C PRO A 40 -21.45 -27.17 19.88
N VAL A 41 -20.69 -26.40 20.68
CA VAL A 41 -19.88 -25.28 20.21
C VAL A 41 -18.42 -25.62 20.33
N ILE A 42 -17.67 -25.46 19.23
CA ILE A 42 -16.27 -25.89 19.14
C ILE A 42 -15.41 -24.71 18.66
N PRO A 43 -14.47 -24.19 19.47
CA PRO A 43 -13.49 -23.22 18.99
C PRO A 43 -12.58 -23.83 17.91
N ILE A 44 -12.12 -23.01 16.95
CA ILE A 44 -11.19 -23.51 15.89
C ILE A 44 -9.91 -24.15 16.44
N ASP A 45 -9.45 -23.73 17.63
CA ASP A 45 -8.22 -24.22 18.26
C ASP A 45 -8.35 -25.64 18.81
N PHE A 46 -9.57 -26.20 18.90
CA PHE A 46 -9.82 -27.59 19.29
C PHE A 46 -9.87 -28.56 18.11
N LEU A 47 -9.77 -28.06 16.88
CA LEU A 47 -9.77 -28.90 15.70
C LEU A 47 -8.36 -29.41 15.38
N ASN A 48 -8.26 -30.66 14.91
CA ASN A 48 -7.01 -31.18 14.36
C ASN A 48 -6.81 -30.65 12.93
N LEU A 49 -5.96 -29.62 12.80
CA LEU A 49 -5.70 -28.90 11.54
C LEU A 49 -4.37 -29.26 10.87
N GLU A 50 -3.69 -30.32 11.33
CA GLU A 50 -2.35 -30.69 10.84
C GLU A 50 -2.36 -31.05 9.35
N GLN A 51 -3.36 -31.83 8.92
CA GLN A 51 -3.51 -32.28 7.54
C GLN A 51 -4.02 -31.18 6.59
N GLU A 52 -4.55 -30.08 7.15
CA GLU A 52 -5.12 -29.00 6.36
C GLU A 52 -4.04 -28.05 5.86
N ARG A 53 -4.19 -27.63 4.60
CA ARG A 53 -3.35 -26.58 4.02
C ARG A 53 -3.97 -25.23 4.28
N SER A 54 -3.16 -24.17 4.33
CA SER A 54 -3.63 -22.78 4.30
C SER A 54 -3.74 -22.27 2.85
N LYS A 55 -4.25 -21.05 2.65
CA LYS A 55 -4.22 -20.37 1.35
C LYS A 55 -2.78 -19.95 1.03
N ARG A 56 -2.43 -19.97 -0.27
CA ARG A 56 -1.11 -19.51 -0.73
C ARG A 56 -0.86 -18.09 -0.23
N HIS A 57 0.36 -17.84 0.24
CA HIS A 57 0.82 -16.53 0.71
C HIS A 57 0.03 -15.94 1.89
N MET A 58 -0.69 -16.77 2.66
CA MET A 58 -1.31 -16.33 3.91
C MET A 58 -0.23 -16.22 4.99
N TYR A 59 0.25 -15.02 5.30
CA TYR A 59 1.31 -14.79 6.29
C TYR A 59 0.77 -14.52 7.71
N TRP A 60 -0.51 -14.16 7.87
CA TRP A 60 -1.09 -13.98 9.19
C TRP A 60 -1.34 -15.32 9.89
N GLY A 61 -0.79 -15.48 11.10
CA GLY A 61 -0.95 -16.70 11.91
C GLY A 61 -2.40 -17.12 12.11
N ALA A 62 -3.23 -16.20 12.65
CA ALA A 62 -4.67 -16.45 12.81
C ALA A 62 -5.37 -16.73 11.47
N GLY A 63 -4.97 -16.04 10.39
CA GLY A 63 -5.50 -16.30 9.05
C GLY A 63 -5.19 -17.72 8.57
N LYS A 64 -4.00 -18.26 8.86
CA LYS A 64 -3.66 -19.66 8.51
C LYS A 64 -4.57 -20.66 9.23
N LEU A 65 -4.81 -20.46 10.53
CA LEU A 65 -5.68 -21.32 11.33
C LEU A 65 -7.12 -21.28 10.83
N ILE A 66 -7.67 -20.07 10.63
CA ILE A 66 -9.03 -19.87 10.12
C ILE A 66 -9.24 -20.57 8.77
N ILE A 67 -8.29 -20.42 7.84
CA ILE A 67 -8.41 -21.06 6.52
C ILE A 67 -8.31 -22.59 6.59
N LYS A 68 -7.42 -23.11 7.44
CA LYS A 68 -7.31 -24.56 7.67
C LYS A 68 -8.60 -25.10 8.29
N ALA A 69 -9.11 -24.45 9.33
CA ALA A 69 -10.37 -24.81 9.97
C ALA A 69 -11.54 -24.74 8.99
N ALA A 70 -11.57 -23.76 8.09
CA ALA A 70 -12.64 -23.63 7.10
C ALA A 70 -12.69 -24.86 6.18
N ARG A 71 -11.53 -25.38 5.76
CA ARG A 71 -11.43 -26.58 4.93
C ARG A 71 -11.81 -27.85 5.70
N PHE A 72 -11.39 -27.95 6.95
CA PHE A 72 -11.79 -29.05 7.81
C PHE A 72 -13.32 -29.08 7.98
N VAL A 73 -13.89 -27.93 8.36
CA VAL A 73 -15.32 -27.77 8.59
C VAL A 73 -16.12 -27.96 7.33
N GLU A 74 -15.67 -27.46 6.17
CA GLU A 74 -16.37 -27.66 4.90
C GLU A 74 -16.54 -29.15 4.58
N ARG A 75 -15.47 -29.95 4.71
CA ARG A 75 -15.48 -31.40 4.44
C ARG A 75 -16.30 -32.21 5.44
N HIS A 76 -16.37 -31.77 6.70
CA HIS A 76 -16.97 -32.57 7.77
C HIS A 76 -18.52 -32.53 7.75
N PRO A 77 -19.26 -33.64 7.56
CA PRO A 77 -20.71 -33.62 7.30
C PRO A 77 -21.57 -33.00 8.42
N GLN A 78 -21.09 -33.06 9.67
CA GLN A 78 -21.83 -32.58 10.86
C GLN A 78 -21.31 -31.25 11.45
N LEU A 79 -20.36 -30.57 10.82
CA LEU A 79 -19.82 -29.29 11.35
C LEU A 79 -20.17 -28.12 10.44
N PHE A 80 -20.57 -27.02 11.04
CA PHE A 80 -20.92 -25.76 10.37
C PHE A 80 -20.19 -24.59 11.02
N GLY A 81 -19.91 -23.53 10.27
CA GLY A 81 -19.10 -22.42 10.77
C GLY A 81 -19.91 -21.19 11.17
N ALA A 82 -19.61 -20.60 12.33
CA ALA A 82 -20.05 -19.27 12.72
C ALA A 82 -18.83 -18.36 12.92
N TYR A 83 -18.69 -17.35 12.07
CA TYR A 83 -17.57 -16.41 12.06
C TYR A 83 -17.92 -15.15 12.84
N ILE A 84 -17.15 -14.83 13.86
CA ILE A 84 -17.29 -13.62 14.68
C ILE A 84 -16.13 -12.66 14.37
N THR A 85 -16.45 -11.53 13.78
CA THR A 85 -15.51 -10.46 13.41
C THR A 85 -15.97 -9.12 13.97
N ASN A 86 -15.09 -8.13 13.95
CA ASN A 86 -15.44 -6.76 14.36
C ASN A 86 -15.44 -5.83 13.15
N PHE A 87 -16.20 -4.74 13.26
CA PHE A 87 -16.15 -3.64 12.30
C PHE A 87 -14.71 -3.15 12.11
N SER A 88 -14.33 -2.90 10.86
CA SER A 88 -12.97 -2.46 10.50
C SER A 88 -11.83 -3.44 10.88
N CYS A 89 -12.13 -4.73 11.10
CA CYS A 89 -11.09 -5.74 11.32
C CYS A 89 -10.24 -5.92 10.05
N GLY A 90 -8.99 -5.46 10.12
CA GLY A 90 -8.21 -5.24 8.91
C GLY A 90 -7.92 -6.50 8.07
N PRO A 91 -7.32 -7.56 8.63
CA PRO A 91 -7.02 -8.73 7.82
C PRO A 91 -8.27 -9.54 7.46
N ASP A 92 -9.38 -9.37 8.19
CA ASP A 92 -10.65 -10.04 7.90
C ASP A 92 -11.36 -9.46 6.67
N SER A 93 -10.93 -8.28 6.17
CA SER A 93 -11.32 -7.78 4.85
C SER A 93 -10.96 -8.73 3.71
N PHE A 94 -9.99 -9.64 3.91
CA PHE A 94 -9.64 -10.70 2.95
C PHE A 94 -10.12 -12.08 3.42
N ILE A 95 -9.88 -12.40 4.69
CA ILE A 95 -10.08 -13.75 5.24
C ILE A 95 -11.55 -14.16 5.19
N ILE A 96 -12.50 -13.25 5.43
CA ILE A 96 -13.93 -13.55 5.35
C ILE A 96 -14.33 -13.96 3.94
N GLY A 97 -13.80 -13.28 2.91
CA GLY A 97 -14.02 -13.65 1.52
C GLY A 97 -13.50 -15.05 1.23
N TYR A 98 -12.29 -15.37 1.69
CA TYR A 98 -11.70 -16.69 1.53
C TYR A 98 -12.45 -17.79 2.30
N PHE A 99 -12.91 -17.50 3.52
CA PHE A 99 -13.74 -18.39 4.32
C PHE A 99 -15.04 -18.72 3.58
N ARG A 100 -15.74 -17.71 3.05
CA ARG A 100 -16.97 -17.89 2.26
C ARG A 100 -16.72 -18.68 0.98
N ASP A 101 -15.64 -18.39 0.27
CA ASP A 101 -15.26 -19.12 -0.96
C ASP A 101 -14.96 -20.60 -0.68
N ILE A 102 -14.39 -20.92 0.49
CA ILE A 102 -14.15 -22.30 0.96
C ILE A 102 -15.48 -22.97 1.32
N MET A 103 -16.24 -22.38 2.26
CA MET A 103 -17.53 -22.94 2.71
C MET A 103 -18.51 -23.13 1.53
N GLY A 104 -18.46 -22.26 0.53
CA GLY A 104 -19.18 -22.39 -0.72
C GLY A 104 -20.69 -22.47 -0.50
N ARG A 105 -21.27 -23.65 -0.73
CA ARG A 105 -22.70 -23.90 -0.54
C ARG A 105 -23.06 -24.36 0.86
N LYS A 106 -22.07 -24.75 1.66
CA LYS A 106 -22.30 -25.19 3.03
C LYS A 106 -22.66 -23.98 3.89
N PRO A 107 -23.79 -24.03 4.63
CA PRO A 107 -24.22 -22.92 5.46
C PRO A 107 -23.11 -22.49 6.43
N SER A 108 -22.91 -21.18 6.50
CA SER A 108 -22.06 -20.55 7.50
C SER A 108 -22.66 -19.20 7.89
N LEU A 109 -22.49 -18.84 9.16
CA LEU A 109 -22.90 -17.55 9.69
C LEU A 109 -21.69 -16.62 9.73
N THR A 110 -21.85 -15.35 9.38
CA THR A 110 -20.85 -14.30 9.64
C THR A 110 -21.53 -13.18 10.42
N LEU A 111 -21.05 -12.95 11.64
CA LEU A 111 -21.49 -11.87 12.51
C LEU A 111 -20.37 -10.85 12.60
N GLU A 112 -20.68 -9.62 12.19
CA GLU A 112 -19.80 -8.48 12.36
C GLU A 112 -20.33 -7.63 13.49
N LEU A 113 -19.48 -7.41 14.49
CA LEU A 113 -19.80 -6.74 15.73
C LEU A 113 -19.17 -5.35 15.78
N ASP A 114 -19.92 -4.42 16.33
CA ASP A 114 -19.46 -3.12 16.80
C ASP A 114 -20.07 -2.86 18.19
N SER A 115 -19.49 -1.92 18.93
CA SER A 115 -19.92 -1.39 20.23
C SER A 115 -21.42 -1.06 20.33
N HIS A 116 -22.11 -0.80 19.22
CA HIS A 116 -23.54 -0.47 19.15
C HIS A 116 -24.44 -1.65 18.71
N THR A 117 -23.90 -2.87 18.61
CA THR A 117 -24.67 -4.03 18.13
C THR A 117 -25.76 -4.42 19.13
N ALA A 118 -27.02 -4.53 18.68
CA ALA A 118 -28.12 -4.94 19.54
C ALA A 118 -28.21 -6.47 19.67
N ASP A 119 -28.34 -6.97 20.91
CA ASP A 119 -28.35 -8.41 21.22
C ASP A 119 -29.50 -9.18 20.54
N ALA A 120 -30.69 -8.57 20.46
CA ALA A 120 -31.85 -9.17 19.77
C ALA A 120 -31.58 -9.43 18.27
N GLY A 121 -30.75 -8.61 17.62
CA GLY A 121 -30.36 -8.80 16.23
C GLY A 121 -29.39 -9.97 16.02
N ILE A 122 -28.65 -10.36 17.06
CA ILE A 122 -27.77 -11.53 17.05
C ILE A 122 -28.60 -12.81 17.20
N GLU A 123 -29.57 -12.81 18.12
CA GLU A 123 -30.42 -13.97 18.41
C GLU A 123 -31.15 -14.47 17.16
N THR A 124 -31.82 -13.56 16.46
CA THR A 124 -32.58 -13.86 15.24
C THR A 124 -31.71 -14.41 14.11
N ARG A 125 -30.46 -13.94 13.99
CA ARG A 125 -29.50 -14.45 13.00
C ARG A 125 -28.99 -15.84 13.35
N VAL A 126 -28.78 -16.11 14.65
CA VAL A 126 -28.41 -17.44 15.15
C VAL A 126 -29.52 -18.45 14.87
N GLU A 127 -30.77 -18.11 15.18
CA GLU A 127 -31.93 -18.96 14.91
C GLU A 127 -32.09 -19.26 13.42
N ALA A 128 -32.11 -18.22 12.59
CA ALA A 128 -32.20 -18.39 11.13
C ALA A 128 -31.06 -19.25 10.57
N PHE A 129 -29.84 -19.11 11.09
CA PHE A 129 -28.72 -19.95 10.68
C PHE A 129 -28.93 -21.42 11.04
N LEU A 130 -29.39 -21.71 12.26
CA LEU A 130 -29.64 -23.09 12.69
C LEU A 130 -30.73 -23.77 11.85
N ASP A 131 -31.76 -23.04 11.46
CA ASP A 131 -32.81 -23.56 10.58
C ASP A 131 -32.27 -23.85 9.17
N ILE A 132 -31.48 -22.94 8.60
CA ILE A 132 -30.80 -23.18 7.31
C ILE A 132 -29.90 -24.41 7.38
N VAL A 133 -29.19 -24.63 8.49
CA VAL A 133 -28.34 -25.82 8.70
C VAL A 133 -29.19 -27.09 8.71
N ARG A 134 -30.32 -27.11 9.41
CA ARG A 134 -31.24 -28.26 9.45
C ARG A 134 -31.75 -28.60 8.06
N ASP A 135 -32.24 -27.60 7.31
CA ASP A 135 -32.74 -27.77 5.95
C ASP A 135 -31.65 -28.28 5.00
N TYR A 136 -30.46 -27.69 5.08
CA TYR A 136 -29.32 -28.10 4.27
C TYR A 136 -28.94 -29.56 4.50
N ARG A 137 -28.97 -30.04 5.75
CA ARG A 137 -28.69 -31.45 6.08
C ARG A 137 -29.74 -32.39 5.53
N GLN A 138 -31.02 -32.01 5.55
CA GLN A 138 -32.08 -32.79 4.92
C GLN A 138 -31.87 -32.90 3.40
N LEU A 139 -31.46 -31.80 2.75
CA LEU A 139 -31.13 -31.79 1.32
C LEU A 139 -29.89 -32.63 0.99
N MET A 140 -28.86 -32.59 1.84
CA MET A 140 -27.68 -33.45 1.73
C MET A 140 -28.05 -34.93 1.82
N ALA A 141 -28.86 -35.31 2.82
CA ALA A 141 -29.31 -36.69 3.00
C ALA A 141 -30.09 -37.21 1.78
N ARG A 142 -30.85 -36.33 1.12
CA ARG A 142 -31.60 -36.64 -0.12
C ARG A 142 -30.76 -36.53 -1.40
N GLN A 143 -29.48 -36.17 -1.32
CA GLN A 143 -28.57 -35.95 -2.46
C GLN A 143 -29.11 -34.92 -3.49
N LEU A 144 -29.88 -33.94 -3.03
CA LEU A 144 -30.53 -32.94 -3.89
C LEU A 144 -29.65 -31.71 -4.16
N ILE A 145 -28.40 -31.71 -3.71
CA ILE A 145 -27.46 -30.61 -3.94
C ILE A 145 -26.78 -30.85 -5.30
N PRO A 146 -27.03 -29.99 -6.31
CA PRO A 146 -26.44 -30.17 -7.63
C PRO A 146 -24.91 -30.16 -7.54
N PRO A 147 -24.16 -30.83 -8.43
CA PRO A 147 -22.70 -30.79 -8.40
C PRO A 147 -22.15 -29.35 -8.60
N ARG A 148 -20.93 -29.10 -8.13
CA ARG A 148 -20.24 -27.82 -8.36
C ARG A 148 -19.86 -27.76 -9.85
N GLN A 149 -20.18 -26.66 -10.53
CA GLN A 149 -19.74 -26.45 -11.91
C GLN A 149 -18.21 -26.48 -12.00
N SER A 150 -17.67 -26.90 -13.15
CA SER A 150 -16.23 -26.94 -13.40
C SER A 150 -15.61 -25.56 -13.18
N ALA A 151 -14.45 -25.53 -12.51
CA ALA A 151 -13.74 -24.30 -12.22
C ALA A 151 -13.13 -23.74 -13.51
N PHE A 152 -13.35 -22.45 -13.76
CA PHE A 152 -12.63 -21.71 -14.79
C PHE A 152 -11.13 -21.67 -14.45
N ASN A 153 -10.28 -21.93 -15.46
CA ASN A 153 -8.83 -21.92 -15.32
C ASN A 153 -8.26 -20.58 -15.85
N PRO A 154 -7.92 -19.63 -14.97
CA PRO A 154 -7.32 -18.38 -15.40
C PRO A 154 -5.91 -18.60 -15.96
N ALA A 155 -5.43 -17.65 -16.77
CA ALA A 155 -4.03 -17.63 -17.14
C ALA A 155 -3.15 -17.40 -15.90
N ARG A 156 -1.91 -17.89 -15.94
CA ARG A 156 -0.98 -17.80 -14.82
C ARG A 156 0.45 -17.54 -15.29
N THR A 157 1.22 -16.85 -14.47
CA THR A 157 2.66 -16.75 -14.67
C THR A 157 3.37 -17.93 -14.03
N VAL A 158 4.41 -18.43 -14.68
CA VAL A 158 5.25 -19.53 -14.20
C VAL A 158 6.72 -19.16 -14.39
N LEU A 159 7.56 -19.53 -13.43
CA LEU A 159 9.00 -19.42 -13.57
C LEU A 159 9.53 -20.74 -14.15
N ASP A 160 10.13 -20.67 -15.33
CA ASP A 160 10.73 -21.83 -16.00
C ASP A 160 12.18 -21.51 -16.37
N SER A 161 13.12 -22.29 -15.83
CA SER A 161 14.55 -22.17 -16.15
C SER A 161 15.11 -20.75 -15.98
N GLY A 162 14.64 -20.02 -14.95
CA GLY A 162 15.08 -18.65 -14.63
C GLY A 162 14.40 -17.55 -15.45
N THR A 163 13.49 -17.89 -16.37
CA THR A 163 12.71 -16.94 -17.17
C THR A 163 11.23 -17.05 -16.84
N THR A 164 10.56 -15.92 -16.63
CA THR A 164 9.11 -15.90 -16.40
C THR A 164 8.36 -16.06 -17.73
N LYS A 165 7.41 -17.01 -17.76
CA LYS A 165 6.51 -17.28 -18.90
C LYS A 165 5.05 -17.13 -18.46
N VAL A 166 4.14 -16.94 -19.41
CA VAL A 166 2.70 -16.93 -19.17
C VAL A 166 2.06 -18.18 -19.78
N VAL A 167 1.22 -18.86 -19.01
CA VAL A 167 0.36 -19.95 -19.47
C VAL A 167 -1.04 -19.39 -19.65
N THR A 168 -1.58 -19.43 -20.87
CA THR A 168 -2.92 -18.93 -21.22
C THR A 168 -4.02 -19.76 -20.55
N SER A 169 -5.26 -19.27 -20.57
CA SER A 169 -6.43 -20.02 -20.07
C SER A 169 -6.69 -21.31 -20.86
N SER A 170 -6.21 -21.36 -22.12
CA SER A 170 -6.19 -22.55 -22.97
C SER A 170 -4.99 -23.49 -22.76
N GLY A 171 -4.04 -23.14 -21.89
CA GLY A 171 -2.85 -23.95 -21.58
C GLY A 171 -1.64 -23.72 -22.47
N LYS A 172 -1.68 -22.78 -23.42
CA LYS A 172 -0.52 -22.42 -24.26
C LYS A 172 0.50 -21.64 -23.42
N THR A 173 1.77 -22.03 -23.50
CA THR A 173 2.86 -21.32 -22.82
C THR A 173 3.53 -20.34 -23.76
N LEU A 174 3.70 -19.08 -23.34
CA LEU A 174 4.26 -17.99 -24.12
C LEU A 174 5.32 -17.22 -23.33
N SER A 175 6.29 -16.65 -24.05
CA SER A 175 7.25 -15.71 -23.45
C SER A 175 6.54 -14.41 -23.07
N LEU A 176 7.02 -13.74 -22.00
CA LEU A 176 6.56 -12.38 -21.68
C LEU A 176 6.92 -11.34 -22.76
N THR A 177 7.85 -11.66 -23.66
CA THR A 177 8.23 -10.82 -24.81
C THR A 177 7.42 -11.13 -26.08
N ASP A 178 6.47 -12.08 -26.05
CA ASP A 178 5.59 -12.34 -27.18
C ASP A 178 4.72 -11.08 -27.46
N PRO A 179 4.59 -10.62 -28.72
CA PRO A 179 3.81 -9.43 -29.06
C PRO A 179 2.35 -9.44 -28.59
N ARG A 180 1.77 -10.63 -28.36
CA ARG A 180 0.40 -10.78 -27.86
C ARG A 180 0.30 -10.61 -26.35
N VAL A 181 1.42 -10.67 -25.63
CA VAL A 181 1.46 -10.48 -24.18
C VAL A 181 1.67 -9.00 -23.87
N THR A 182 0.77 -8.41 -23.11
CA THR A 182 0.87 -7.01 -22.64
C THR A 182 0.98 -6.99 -21.13
N ILE A 183 2.08 -6.44 -20.61
CA ILE A 183 2.28 -6.21 -19.18
C ILE A 183 1.59 -4.90 -18.79
N LEU A 184 0.62 -4.98 -17.89
CA LEU A 184 -0.11 -3.83 -17.37
C LEU A 184 0.52 -3.37 -16.06
N ILE A 185 0.87 -2.09 -15.99
CA ILE A 185 1.39 -1.47 -14.76
C ILE A 185 0.25 -0.74 -14.06
N PRO A 186 -0.08 -1.13 -12.81
CA PRO A 186 -1.18 -0.56 -12.05
C PRO A 186 -0.95 0.93 -11.81
N SER A 187 -2.03 1.70 -11.82
CA SER A 187 -1.97 3.13 -11.51
C SER A 187 -1.71 3.33 -10.02
N MET A 188 -0.44 3.50 -9.65
CA MET A 188 0.04 3.74 -8.28
C MET A 188 0.67 5.13 -8.14
N GLY A 189 0.12 6.10 -8.86
CA GLY A 189 0.71 7.42 -9.11
C GLY A 189 1.30 7.53 -10.52
N LYS A 190 0.98 8.62 -11.21
CA LYS A 190 1.28 8.83 -12.64
C LYS A 190 2.75 8.63 -12.98
N LEU A 191 3.65 9.39 -12.34
CA LEU A 191 5.06 9.43 -12.69
C LEU A 191 5.75 8.07 -12.50
N GLY A 192 5.54 7.43 -11.34
CA GLY A 192 6.12 6.11 -11.06
C GLY A 192 5.60 5.04 -12.02
N THR A 193 4.30 5.04 -12.31
CA THR A 193 3.65 4.08 -13.21
C THR A 193 4.17 4.22 -14.65
N GLU A 194 4.24 5.45 -15.17
CA GLU A 194 4.72 5.74 -16.52
C GLU A 194 6.21 5.43 -16.68
N ALA A 195 7.04 5.84 -15.72
CA ALA A 195 8.48 5.61 -15.74
C ALA A 195 8.84 4.12 -15.65
N PHE A 196 8.07 3.35 -14.86
CA PHE A 196 8.27 1.91 -14.76
C PHE A 196 7.83 1.18 -16.04
N ALA A 197 6.72 1.59 -16.66
CA ALA A 197 6.29 1.05 -17.95
C ALA A 197 7.32 1.37 -19.07
N ALA A 198 7.87 2.58 -19.10
CA ALA A 198 8.95 2.97 -20.01
C ALA A 198 10.20 2.09 -19.82
N THR A 199 10.58 1.82 -18.57
CA THR A 199 11.71 0.92 -18.25
C THR A 199 11.49 -0.50 -18.80
N LEU A 200 10.28 -1.04 -18.64
CA LEU A 200 9.95 -2.38 -19.16
C LEU A 200 9.95 -2.43 -20.68
N ARG A 201 9.46 -1.37 -21.36
CA ARG A 201 9.58 -1.24 -22.82
C ARG A 201 11.03 -1.24 -23.28
N GLY A 202 11.90 -0.53 -22.56
CA GLY A 202 13.35 -0.54 -22.83
C GLY A 202 14.04 -1.89 -22.61
N CYS A 203 13.41 -2.81 -21.86
CA CYS A 203 13.87 -4.18 -21.69
C CYS A 203 13.28 -5.15 -22.74
N GLY A 204 12.50 -4.65 -23.70
CA GLY A 204 11.89 -5.45 -24.78
C GLY A 204 10.53 -6.04 -24.44
N PHE A 205 9.90 -5.65 -23.32
CA PHE A 205 8.55 -6.06 -22.99
C PHE A 205 7.51 -5.11 -23.59
N ASN A 206 6.38 -5.65 -24.04
CA ASN A 206 5.22 -4.83 -24.35
C ASN A 206 4.53 -4.42 -23.04
N ALA A 207 4.83 -3.22 -22.53
CA ALA A 207 4.34 -2.72 -21.26
C ALA A 207 3.52 -1.43 -21.38
N ARG A 208 2.36 -1.41 -20.74
CA ARG A 208 1.40 -0.30 -20.72
C ARG A 208 1.18 0.22 -19.30
N ALA A 209 1.42 1.51 -19.10
CA ALA A 209 0.98 2.23 -17.90
C ALA A 209 -0.55 2.37 -17.95
N LEU A 210 -1.25 1.96 -16.89
CA LEU A 210 -2.68 2.20 -16.78
C LEU A 210 -2.95 3.66 -16.45
N ARG A 211 -4.12 4.15 -16.89
CA ARG A 211 -4.57 5.53 -16.67
C ARG A 211 -4.62 5.90 -15.19
N GLU A 212 -4.55 7.20 -14.93
CA GLU A 212 -4.77 7.75 -13.58
C GLU A 212 -6.17 7.38 -13.05
N ASN A 213 -6.26 7.22 -11.73
CA ASN A 213 -7.50 6.87 -11.06
C ASN A 213 -8.47 8.06 -11.08
N ASP A 214 -9.75 7.79 -11.31
CA ASP A 214 -10.85 8.75 -11.23
C ASP A 214 -12.05 8.13 -10.49
N GLU A 215 -13.13 8.89 -10.35
CA GLU A 215 -14.33 8.39 -9.68
C GLU A 215 -14.95 7.15 -10.35
N ALA A 216 -14.82 7.00 -11.66
CA ALA A 216 -15.36 5.84 -12.37
C ALA A 216 -14.56 4.58 -12.01
N ILE A 217 -13.23 4.70 -11.94
CA ILE A 217 -12.35 3.65 -11.43
C ILE A 217 -12.67 3.30 -9.98
N LEU A 218 -12.87 4.29 -9.12
CA LEU A 218 -13.23 4.07 -7.71
C LEU A 218 -14.56 3.30 -7.59
N LYS A 219 -15.58 3.71 -8.34
CA LYS A 219 -16.89 3.04 -8.38
C LYS A 219 -16.77 1.60 -8.87
N LEU A 220 -15.99 1.36 -9.93
CA LEU A 220 -15.76 0.01 -10.47
C LEU A 220 -15.02 -0.89 -9.47
N GLY A 221 -14.02 -0.34 -8.76
CA GLY A 221 -13.31 -1.03 -7.69
C GLY A 221 -14.23 -1.38 -6.52
N ARG A 222 -15.05 -0.43 -6.04
CA ARG A 222 -16.02 -0.64 -4.95
C ARG A 222 -17.04 -1.72 -5.31
N ALA A 223 -17.52 -1.73 -6.55
CA ALA A 223 -18.47 -2.75 -7.03
C ALA A 223 -17.91 -4.17 -7.06
N ASN A 224 -16.58 -4.33 -7.02
CA ASN A 224 -15.89 -5.61 -7.09
C ASN A 224 -15.02 -5.90 -5.86
N THR A 225 -15.27 -5.22 -4.75
CA THR A 225 -14.61 -5.41 -3.45
C THR A 225 -15.66 -5.40 -2.34
N SER A 226 -15.27 -5.71 -1.09
CA SER A 226 -16.20 -5.57 0.04
C SER A 226 -16.24 -4.13 0.59
N CYS A 227 -15.45 -3.23 0.02
CA CYS A 227 -15.17 -1.88 0.52
C CYS A 227 -14.55 -1.85 1.93
N LYS A 228 -14.10 -3.01 2.43
CA LYS A 228 -13.40 -3.14 3.72
C LYS A 228 -11.90 -3.26 3.54
N GLU A 229 -11.45 -3.57 2.33
CA GLU A 229 -10.06 -3.58 1.93
C GLU A 229 -9.53 -2.16 1.77
N CYS A 230 -8.20 -1.98 1.81
CA CYS A 230 -7.61 -0.66 1.72
C CYS A 230 -7.87 -0.03 0.32
N LEU A 231 -8.03 1.29 0.28
CA LEU A 231 -8.26 2.05 -0.96
C LEU A 231 -7.31 1.69 -2.13
N PRO A 232 -6.00 1.45 -1.91
CA PRO A 232 -5.11 1.00 -2.99
C PRO A 232 -5.57 -0.29 -3.68
N LEU A 233 -6.12 -1.27 -2.95
CA LEU A 233 -6.69 -2.48 -3.58
C LEU A 233 -7.89 -2.12 -4.46
N ILE A 234 -8.78 -1.27 -3.94
CA ILE A 234 -10.01 -0.87 -4.62
C ILE A 234 -9.66 -0.21 -5.96
N LEU A 235 -8.74 0.75 -5.96
CA LEU A 235 -8.33 1.48 -7.16
C LEU A 235 -7.55 0.62 -8.15
N THR A 236 -6.61 -0.19 -7.67
CA THR A 236 -5.86 -1.11 -8.55
C THR A 236 -6.78 -2.16 -9.17
N THR A 237 -7.76 -2.68 -8.43
CA THR A 237 -8.81 -3.56 -8.96
C THR A 237 -9.67 -2.85 -10.01
N GLY A 238 -10.07 -1.60 -9.73
CA GLY A 238 -10.86 -0.79 -10.67
C GLY A 238 -10.12 -0.54 -11.98
N THR A 239 -8.85 -0.14 -11.94
CA THR A 239 -8.03 0.07 -13.16
C THR A 239 -7.81 -1.23 -13.93
N MET A 240 -7.59 -2.33 -13.22
CA MET A 240 -7.44 -3.66 -13.80
C MET A 240 -8.70 -4.06 -14.58
N LEU A 241 -9.89 -3.94 -13.98
CA LEU A 241 -11.15 -4.28 -14.63
C LEU A 241 -11.51 -3.31 -15.75
N SER A 242 -11.26 -2.00 -15.57
CA SER A 242 -11.49 -1.00 -16.60
C SER A 242 -10.67 -1.29 -17.86
N CYS A 243 -9.44 -1.76 -17.70
CA CYS A 243 -8.58 -2.18 -18.80
C CYS A 243 -9.10 -3.44 -19.52
N VAL A 244 -9.76 -4.36 -18.81
CA VAL A 244 -10.36 -5.55 -19.42
C VAL A 244 -11.57 -5.17 -20.25
N SER A 245 -12.40 -4.24 -19.76
CA SER A 245 -13.60 -3.76 -20.45
C SER A 245 -13.28 -2.77 -21.59
N ASN A 246 -12.20 -2.00 -21.47
CA ASN A 246 -11.86 -0.91 -22.38
C ASN A 246 -10.43 -1.09 -22.92
N GLY A 247 -10.30 -1.41 -24.22
CA GLY A 247 -9.01 -1.36 -24.91
C GLY A 247 -8.17 -2.64 -24.81
N ARG A 248 -8.82 -3.80 -24.66
CA ARG A 248 -8.21 -5.12 -24.83
C ARG A 248 -8.39 -5.62 -26.27
N ARG A 249 -7.31 -6.05 -26.92
CA ARG A 249 -7.43 -6.71 -28.25
C ARG A 249 -7.95 -8.15 -28.10
N PRO A 250 -8.68 -8.69 -29.08
CA PRO A 250 -9.27 -10.04 -28.96
C PRO A 250 -8.27 -11.16 -28.68
N ASP A 251 -7.04 -11.06 -29.16
CA ASP A 251 -5.96 -12.03 -29.00
C ASP A 251 -4.95 -11.67 -27.89
N GLU A 252 -5.21 -10.59 -27.16
CA GLU A 252 -4.30 -10.04 -26.17
C GLU A 252 -4.34 -10.82 -24.86
N ILE A 253 -3.15 -11.23 -24.41
CA ILE A 253 -2.92 -11.86 -23.12
C ILE A 253 -2.43 -10.79 -22.16
N LEU A 254 -3.21 -10.54 -21.12
CA LEU A 254 -2.92 -9.50 -20.16
C LEU A 254 -2.13 -10.08 -18.98
N VAL A 255 -1.00 -9.47 -18.66
CA VAL A 255 -0.20 -9.80 -17.49
C VAL A 255 -0.21 -8.58 -16.57
N TYR A 256 -1.01 -8.63 -15.51
CA TYR A 256 -1.14 -7.52 -14.58
C TYR A 256 -0.05 -7.58 -13.52
N PHE A 257 0.80 -6.57 -13.47
CA PHE A 257 1.87 -6.47 -12.48
C PHE A 257 1.28 -6.03 -11.13
N MET A 258 1.40 -6.86 -10.11
CA MET A 258 1.00 -6.49 -8.75
C MET A 258 2.07 -6.98 -7.78
N PRO A 259 2.93 -6.08 -7.27
CA PRO A 259 3.94 -6.48 -6.31
C PRO A 259 3.28 -7.11 -5.07
N THR A 260 4.06 -7.92 -4.36
CA THR A 260 3.59 -8.55 -3.13
C THR A 260 4.65 -8.43 -2.04
N GLY A 261 4.23 -8.62 -0.80
CA GLY A 261 5.11 -8.62 0.36
C GLY A 261 4.50 -9.46 1.49
N ALA A 262 5.19 -9.50 2.62
CA ALA A 262 4.70 -10.09 3.85
C ALA A 262 4.82 -9.06 4.99
N GLY A 263 4.18 -9.32 6.14
CA GLY A 263 4.29 -8.47 7.32
C GLY A 263 2.93 -8.05 7.88
N PRO A 264 2.84 -6.95 8.65
CA PRO A 264 1.58 -6.53 9.27
C PRO A 264 0.60 -5.91 8.27
N CYS A 265 1.05 -5.45 7.11
CA CYS A 265 0.22 -4.82 6.08
C CYS A 265 -0.70 -5.83 5.34
N ARG A 266 -1.76 -5.34 4.69
CA ARG A 266 -2.67 -6.14 3.84
C ARG A 266 -2.17 -6.33 2.39
N PHE A 267 -1.18 -5.55 1.99
CA PHE A 267 -0.64 -5.49 0.62
C PHE A 267 -0.33 -6.86 0.02
N GLY A 268 0.24 -7.78 0.80
CA GLY A 268 0.60 -9.11 0.31
C GLY A 268 -0.59 -9.94 -0.19
N GLN A 269 -1.81 -9.68 0.28
CA GLN A 269 -3.00 -10.40 -0.19
C GLN A 269 -3.60 -9.85 -1.49
N TYR A 270 -3.11 -8.71 -2.02
CA TYR A 270 -3.75 -8.06 -3.18
C TYR A 270 -3.74 -8.95 -4.42
N ALA A 271 -2.59 -9.53 -4.75
CA ALA A 271 -2.47 -10.44 -5.88
C ALA A 271 -3.35 -11.69 -5.73
N ILE A 272 -3.41 -12.25 -4.52
CA ILE A 272 -4.24 -13.42 -4.21
C ILE A 272 -5.72 -13.09 -4.38
N TYR A 273 -6.15 -11.92 -3.90
CA TYR A 273 -7.49 -11.41 -4.10
C TYR A 273 -7.84 -11.25 -5.59
N MET A 274 -6.96 -10.61 -6.36
CA MET A 274 -7.16 -10.37 -7.79
C MET A 274 -7.22 -11.67 -8.60
N GLU A 275 -6.41 -12.68 -8.26
CA GLU A 275 -6.48 -14.01 -8.88
C GLU A 275 -7.84 -14.68 -8.66
N ASP A 276 -8.37 -14.60 -7.43
CA ASP A 276 -9.69 -15.15 -7.12
C ASP A 276 -10.80 -14.37 -7.82
N LEU A 277 -10.67 -13.04 -7.92
CA LEU A 277 -11.61 -12.19 -8.66
C LEU A 277 -11.63 -12.52 -10.15
N ILE A 278 -10.46 -12.66 -10.79
CA ILE A 278 -10.34 -13.11 -12.20
C ILE A 278 -11.01 -14.47 -12.39
N ARG A 279 -10.81 -15.39 -11.45
CA ARG A 279 -11.45 -16.72 -11.50
C ARG A 279 -12.97 -16.61 -11.38
N ARG A 280 -13.47 -15.79 -10.47
CA ARG A 280 -14.90 -15.57 -10.20
C ARG A 280 -15.60 -14.93 -11.39
N LEU A 281 -14.98 -13.91 -11.99
CA LEU A 281 -15.47 -13.20 -13.16
C LEU A 281 -15.18 -13.93 -14.49
N LYS A 282 -14.46 -15.06 -14.43
CA LYS A 282 -14.08 -15.89 -15.58
C LYS A 282 -13.37 -15.10 -16.69
N ILE A 283 -12.45 -14.20 -16.33
CA ILE A 283 -11.75 -13.35 -17.29
C ILE A 283 -10.67 -14.18 -18.03
N PRO A 284 -10.82 -14.44 -19.35
CA PRO A 284 -9.89 -15.26 -20.11
C PRO A 284 -8.54 -14.57 -20.29
N ASP A 285 -7.46 -15.34 -20.37
CA ASP A 285 -6.11 -14.91 -20.75
C ASP A 285 -5.59 -13.69 -19.99
N MET A 286 -5.90 -13.66 -18.69
CA MET A 286 -5.42 -12.67 -17.76
C MET A 286 -4.68 -13.34 -16.60
N ALA A 287 -3.41 -12.97 -16.42
CA ALA A 287 -2.52 -13.52 -15.41
C ALA A 287 -2.00 -12.41 -14.48
N LEU A 288 -1.67 -12.77 -13.24
CA LEU A 288 -0.96 -11.89 -12.32
C LEU A 288 0.54 -12.15 -12.42
N LEU A 289 1.31 -11.07 -12.40
CA LEU A 289 2.76 -11.09 -12.22
C LEU A 289 3.09 -10.43 -10.89
N SER A 290 3.31 -11.25 -9.88
CA SER A 290 3.70 -10.79 -8.55
C SER A 290 5.17 -11.07 -8.30
N LEU A 291 5.94 -9.99 -8.25
CA LEU A 291 7.31 -10.01 -7.78
C LEU A 291 7.32 -9.50 -6.34
N SER A 292 8.05 -10.18 -5.46
CA SER A 292 8.32 -9.71 -4.10
C SER A 292 9.74 -9.15 -4.02
N SER A 293 9.96 -8.26 -3.04
CA SER A 293 11.29 -7.79 -2.62
C SER A 293 12.25 -8.94 -2.31
N ASP A 294 11.68 -10.06 -1.84
CA ASP A 294 12.43 -11.22 -1.36
C ASP A 294 13.07 -12.01 -2.52
N ASN A 295 12.48 -11.93 -3.72
CA ASN A 295 13.01 -12.62 -4.90
C ASN A 295 13.85 -11.72 -5.84
N SER A 296 14.22 -10.51 -5.41
CA SER A 296 15.11 -9.58 -6.17
C SER A 296 14.74 -9.43 -7.66
N TYR A 297 13.44 -9.45 -7.99
CA TYR A 297 12.95 -9.35 -9.37
C TYR A 297 13.60 -10.35 -10.35
N THR A 298 14.03 -11.52 -9.87
CA THR A 298 14.61 -12.58 -10.72
C THR A 298 13.62 -12.95 -11.82
N GLY A 299 14.08 -12.97 -13.07
CA GLY A 299 13.28 -13.29 -14.25
C GLY A 299 12.97 -12.11 -15.18
N MET A 300 13.28 -10.87 -14.80
CA MET A 300 13.14 -9.66 -15.66
C MET A 300 14.45 -9.19 -16.34
N GLY A 301 15.56 -9.90 -16.13
CA GLY A 301 16.87 -9.63 -16.74
C GLY A 301 17.88 -8.90 -15.84
N ASN A 302 19.18 -9.07 -16.14
CA ASN A 302 20.30 -8.62 -15.28
C ASN A 302 20.44 -7.10 -15.11
N HIS A 303 19.80 -6.29 -15.98
CA HIS A 303 19.88 -4.83 -15.96
C HIS A 303 18.59 -4.16 -15.47
N PHE A 304 17.51 -4.92 -15.32
CA PHE A 304 16.19 -4.40 -14.99
C PHE A 304 16.17 -3.66 -13.65
N GLU A 305 16.74 -4.24 -12.59
CA GLU A 305 16.79 -3.62 -11.26
C GLU A 305 17.42 -2.21 -11.29
N ARG A 306 18.45 -2.02 -12.13
CA ARG A 306 19.14 -0.74 -12.27
C ARG A 306 18.27 0.29 -12.96
N HIS A 307 17.60 -0.08 -14.05
CA HIS A 307 16.73 0.84 -14.79
C HIS A 307 15.49 1.19 -13.98
N ALA A 308 14.91 0.21 -13.27
CA ALA A 308 13.79 0.44 -12.36
C ALA A 308 14.16 1.41 -11.23
N TRP A 309 15.39 1.32 -10.71
CA TRP A 309 15.89 2.29 -9.73
C TRP A 309 15.97 3.71 -10.28
N TRP A 310 16.41 3.88 -11.54
CA TRP A 310 16.40 5.21 -12.17
C TRP A 310 14.99 5.76 -12.28
N ALA A 311 14.02 4.94 -12.71
CA ALA A 311 12.61 5.32 -12.79
C ALA A 311 12.07 5.80 -11.44
N VAL A 312 12.36 5.07 -10.34
CA VAL A 312 11.97 5.46 -8.97
C VAL A 312 12.54 6.83 -8.60
N VAL A 313 13.87 7.00 -8.66
CA VAL A 313 14.50 8.26 -8.24
C VAL A 313 14.06 9.44 -9.10
N VAL A 314 13.98 9.25 -10.43
CA VAL A 314 13.54 10.29 -11.35
C VAL A 314 12.08 10.68 -11.06
N SER A 315 11.19 9.71 -10.83
CA SER A 315 9.79 9.99 -10.48
C SER A 315 9.63 10.72 -9.14
N ASP A 316 10.43 10.36 -8.13
CA ASP A 316 10.42 11.03 -6.82
C ASP A 316 10.82 12.50 -6.96
N VAL A 317 11.94 12.77 -7.65
CA VAL A 317 12.45 14.14 -7.82
C VAL A 317 11.55 14.98 -8.70
N MET A 318 10.99 14.40 -9.77
CA MET A 318 10.08 15.13 -10.66
C MET A 318 8.77 15.50 -9.95
N GLU A 319 8.28 14.70 -8.99
CA GLU A 319 7.13 15.09 -8.18
C GLU A 319 7.42 16.31 -7.30
N ASP A 320 8.60 16.37 -6.66
CA ASP A 320 8.99 17.53 -5.84
C ASP A 320 9.13 18.79 -6.70
N ILE A 321 9.71 18.66 -7.90
CA ILE A 321 9.80 19.73 -8.90
C ILE A 321 8.40 20.20 -9.31
N ARG A 322 7.49 19.26 -9.59
CA ARG A 322 6.09 19.57 -9.96
C ARG A 322 5.42 20.37 -8.84
N SER A 323 5.58 19.95 -7.58
CA SER A 323 4.96 20.63 -6.45
C SER A 323 5.50 22.05 -6.26
N MET A 324 6.81 22.25 -6.40
CA MET A 324 7.42 23.58 -6.35
C MET A 324 6.90 24.48 -7.47
N LEU A 325 6.83 23.97 -8.70
CA LEU A 325 6.32 24.71 -9.86
C LEU A 325 4.84 25.04 -9.70
N LEU A 326 4.02 24.11 -9.25
CA LEU A 326 2.59 24.31 -9.01
C LEU A 326 2.34 25.45 -8.00
N THR A 327 3.16 25.52 -6.96
CA THR A 327 3.04 26.53 -5.90
C THR A 327 3.59 27.89 -6.35
N ASN A 328 4.76 27.89 -6.97
CA ASN A 328 5.61 29.08 -7.08
C ASN A 328 5.79 29.62 -8.50
N SER A 329 5.30 28.96 -9.55
CA SER A 329 5.33 29.52 -10.91
C SER A 329 4.43 30.74 -11.05
N VAL A 330 4.84 31.70 -11.88
CA VAL A 330 4.03 32.89 -12.24
C VAL A 330 2.83 32.48 -13.09
N ASP A 331 3.02 31.56 -14.04
CA ASP A 331 1.98 30.96 -14.87
C ASP A 331 1.96 29.42 -14.69
N PRO A 332 1.08 28.90 -13.81
CA PRO A 332 0.98 27.46 -13.56
C PRO A 332 0.63 26.63 -14.79
N MET A 333 -0.20 27.14 -15.70
CA MET A 333 -0.66 26.38 -16.87
C MET A 333 0.46 26.23 -17.91
N ALA A 334 1.20 27.31 -18.18
CA ALA A 334 2.37 27.25 -19.04
C ALA A 334 3.47 26.37 -18.41
N SER A 335 3.69 26.50 -17.11
CA SER A 335 4.65 25.68 -16.37
C SER A 335 4.32 24.18 -16.45
N GLU A 336 3.05 23.81 -16.27
CA GLU A 336 2.59 22.43 -16.37
C GLU A 336 2.76 21.86 -17.79
N THR A 337 2.53 22.68 -18.82
CA THR A 337 2.76 22.27 -20.21
C THR A 337 4.23 21.92 -20.45
N ILE A 338 5.15 22.80 -20.06
CA ILE A 338 6.61 22.57 -20.17
C ILE A 338 7.02 21.33 -19.36
N TYR A 339 6.53 21.20 -18.13
CA TYR A 339 6.80 20.05 -17.27
C TYR A 339 6.38 18.73 -17.94
N ASN A 340 5.16 18.66 -18.50
CA ASN A 340 4.65 17.47 -19.16
C ASN A 340 5.41 17.14 -20.46
N GLU A 341 5.87 18.14 -21.21
CA GLU A 341 6.74 17.93 -22.37
C GLU A 341 8.09 17.32 -21.98
N GLU A 342 8.75 17.88 -20.97
CA GLU A 342 10.03 17.36 -20.47
C GLU A 342 9.88 15.95 -19.87
N TRP A 343 8.78 15.70 -19.15
CA TRP A 343 8.48 14.38 -18.63
C TRP A 343 8.37 13.32 -19.74
N ARG A 344 7.69 13.62 -20.86
CA ARG A 344 7.60 12.71 -22.01
C ARG A 344 8.99 12.41 -22.60
N LYS A 345 9.87 13.41 -22.69
CA LYS A 345 11.25 13.20 -23.18
C LYS A 345 12.06 12.31 -22.22
N ILE A 346 11.88 12.48 -20.90
CA ILE A 346 12.49 11.63 -19.88
C ILE A 346 12.02 10.17 -20.03
N LEU A 347 10.72 9.93 -20.25
CA LEU A 347 10.19 8.58 -20.50
C LEU A 347 10.85 7.93 -21.73
N LEU A 348 10.99 8.67 -22.83
CA LEU A 348 11.68 8.20 -24.03
C LEU A 348 13.17 7.88 -23.77
N ALA A 349 13.83 8.65 -22.90
CA ALA A 349 15.22 8.40 -22.50
C ALA A 349 15.35 7.16 -21.58
N LEU A 350 14.40 6.93 -20.67
CA LEU A 350 14.31 5.73 -19.83
C LEU A 350 14.15 4.46 -20.69
N GLU A 351 13.34 4.52 -21.74
CA GLU A 351 13.17 3.43 -22.71
C GLU A 351 14.46 3.04 -23.42
N LYS A 352 15.47 3.93 -23.51
CA LYS A 352 16.75 3.59 -24.14
C LYS A 352 17.64 2.72 -23.25
N GLY A 353 17.34 2.59 -21.95
CA GLY A 353 18.12 1.78 -21.02
C GLY A 353 19.59 2.21 -20.88
N ASN A 354 19.91 3.48 -21.16
CA ASN A 354 21.28 4.00 -21.14
C ASN A 354 21.38 5.24 -20.26
N PHE A 355 22.15 5.13 -19.18
CA PHE A 355 22.29 6.22 -18.21
C PHE A 355 22.91 7.50 -18.79
N LYS A 356 23.79 7.41 -19.80
CA LYS A 356 24.38 8.62 -20.41
C LYS A 356 23.31 9.43 -21.15
N ILE A 357 22.44 8.73 -21.89
CA ILE A 357 21.31 9.35 -22.60
C ILE A 357 20.33 9.94 -21.58
N LEU A 358 19.98 9.18 -20.53
CA LEU A 358 19.13 9.67 -19.45
C LEU A 358 19.74 10.91 -18.78
N ALA A 359 21.02 10.88 -18.41
CA ALA A 359 21.69 12.00 -17.74
C ALA A 359 21.76 13.27 -18.62
N ALA A 360 21.94 13.11 -19.93
CA ALA A 360 21.88 14.22 -20.88
C ALA A 360 20.47 14.84 -20.89
N GLN A 361 19.43 14.01 -21.06
CA GLN A 361 18.04 14.48 -21.04
C GLN A 361 17.66 15.13 -19.71
N LEU A 362 18.10 14.59 -18.57
CA LEU A 362 17.87 15.18 -17.26
C LEU A 362 18.57 16.54 -17.11
N SER A 363 19.72 16.73 -17.75
CA SER A 363 20.44 18.01 -17.73
C SER A 363 19.70 19.06 -18.57
N GLU A 364 19.27 18.70 -19.78
CA GLU A 364 18.44 19.56 -20.64
C GLU A 364 17.12 19.93 -19.95
N CYS A 365 16.47 18.95 -19.31
CA CYS A 365 15.26 19.17 -18.53
C CYS A 365 15.51 20.14 -17.37
N ALA A 366 16.59 19.97 -16.60
CA ALA A 366 16.92 20.87 -15.50
C ALA A 366 17.15 22.31 -15.97
N GLU A 367 17.85 22.50 -17.08
CA GLU A 367 18.05 23.82 -17.70
C GLU A 367 16.72 24.42 -18.17
N ARG A 368 15.88 23.63 -18.86
CA ARG A 368 14.59 24.10 -19.34
C ARG A 368 13.67 24.51 -18.19
N LEU A 369 13.60 23.72 -17.12
CA LEU A 369 12.78 24.02 -15.96
C LEU A 369 13.31 25.21 -15.15
N SER A 370 14.63 25.44 -15.11
CA SER A 370 15.23 26.62 -14.46
C SER A 370 14.80 27.95 -15.10
N SER A 371 14.40 27.92 -16.37
CA SER A 371 13.96 29.10 -17.11
C SER A 371 12.52 29.53 -16.79
N ILE A 372 11.75 28.73 -16.04
CA ILE A 372 10.36 29.02 -15.70
C ILE A 372 10.33 30.18 -14.67
N PRO A 373 9.61 31.29 -14.95
CA PRO A 373 9.50 32.39 -14.00
C PRO A 373 8.79 31.99 -12.70
N LEU A 374 9.39 32.37 -11.57
CA LEU A 374 8.88 32.09 -10.22
C LEU A 374 8.41 33.37 -9.51
N LYS A 375 7.39 33.25 -8.65
CA LYS A 375 6.82 34.34 -7.85
C LYS A 375 7.77 34.82 -6.76
N ARG A 376 8.54 33.90 -6.16
CA ARG A 376 9.53 34.18 -5.12
C ARG A 376 10.71 33.21 -5.19
N SER A 377 11.77 33.47 -4.42
CA SER A 377 12.89 32.52 -4.27
C SER A 377 12.39 31.19 -3.70
N VAL A 378 12.91 30.07 -4.22
CA VAL A 378 12.54 28.72 -3.76
C VAL A 378 12.77 28.55 -2.25
N HIS A 379 13.81 29.16 -1.70
CA HIS A 379 14.12 29.10 -0.26
C HIS A 379 13.08 29.78 0.64
N SER A 380 12.22 30.66 0.12
CA SER A 380 11.18 31.34 0.90
C SER A 380 9.79 30.72 0.73
N VAL A 381 9.68 29.65 -0.05
CA VAL A 381 8.42 28.91 -0.21
C VAL A 381 8.17 28.07 1.03
N ALA A 382 6.95 28.17 1.59
CA ALA A 382 6.54 27.33 2.71
C ALA A 382 6.39 25.88 2.24
N VAL A 383 6.95 24.93 2.97
CA VAL A 383 6.95 23.51 2.60
C VAL A 383 6.19 22.69 3.63
N ILE A 384 5.29 21.82 3.16
CA ILE A 384 4.60 20.81 3.96
C ILE A 384 5.13 19.43 3.56
N THR A 385 5.55 18.63 4.53
CA THR A 385 5.90 17.22 4.29
C THR A 385 4.64 16.38 4.24
N LEU A 386 4.44 15.65 3.15
CA LEU A 386 3.37 14.65 3.02
C LEU A 386 3.96 13.24 3.20
N THR A 387 3.60 12.60 4.30
CA THR A 387 4.01 11.23 4.66
C THR A 387 2.78 10.35 4.91
N GLY A 388 2.99 9.14 5.42
CA GLY A 388 1.96 8.10 5.49
C GLY A 388 2.05 7.18 4.29
N GLU A 389 0.95 6.50 3.95
CA GLU A 389 0.95 5.33 3.07
C GLU A 389 1.40 5.63 1.63
N ILE A 390 2.35 4.84 1.13
CA ILE A 390 3.07 5.07 -0.15
C ILE A 390 2.14 5.30 -1.35
N PHE A 391 1.08 4.49 -1.49
CA PHE A 391 0.16 4.61 -2.62
C PHE A 391 -0.67 5.89 -2.48
N VAL A 392 -1.27 6.12 -1.31
CA VAL A 392 -2.18 7.26 -1.11
C VAL A 392 -1.47 8.59 -1.31
N ARG A 393 -0.23 8.74 -0.83
CA ARG A 393 0.54 9.99 -1.01
C ARG A 393 0.99 10.23 -2.46
N ARG A 394 0.93 9.24 -3.35
CA ARG A 394 1.36 9.34 -4.77
C ARG A 394 0.20 9.38 -5.76
N ASP A 395 -0.96 8.82 -5.41
CA ASP A 395 -2.14 8.81 -6.25
C ASP A 395 -3.04 10.03 -6.01
N ALA A 396 -3.30 10.81 -7.07
CA ALA A 396 -3.98 12.10 -6.98
C ALA A 396 -5.41 11.99 -6.41
N LEU A 397 -6.19 11.00 -6.88
CA LEU A 397 -7.53 10.74 -6.38
C LEU A 397 -7.49 10.29 -4.91
N SER A 398 -6.59 9.37 -4.55
CA SER A 398 -6.49 8.87 -3.18
C SER A 398 -6.19 9.95 -2.16
N ARG A 399 -5.34 10.92 -2.50
CA ARG A 399 -5.07 12.09 -1.65
C ARG A 399 -6.03 13.25 -1.90
N GLN A 400 -7.10 13.08 -2.66
CA GLN A 400 -8.08 14.13 -2.98
C GLN A 400 -7.43 15.42 -3.48
N TYR A 401 -6.42 15.30 -4.35
CA TYR A 401 -5.68 16.43 -4.91
C TYR A 401 -5.07 17.38 -3.85
N LEU A 402 -4.69 16.83 -2.68
CA LEU A 402 -4.16 17.60 -1.56
C LEU A 402 -2.93 18.45 -1.92
N THR A 403 -2.00 17.97 -2.76
CA THR A 403 -0.83 18.78 -3.15
C THR A 403 -1.22 19.98 -4.00
N GLU A 404 -2.25 19.86 -4.84
CA GLU A 404 -2.80 20.95 -5.63
C GLU A 404 -3.48 21.98 -4.71
N TYR A 405 -4.31 21.51 -3.78
CA TYR A 405 -4.93 22.37 -2.77
C TYR A 405 -3.89 23.11 -1.91
N LEU A 406 -2.82 22.44 -1.46
CA LEU A 406 -1.73 23.08 -0.70
C LEU A 406 -1.01 24.15 -1.54
N ALA A 407 -0.76 23.87 -2.82
CA ALA A 407 -0.13 24.81 -3.74
C ALA A 407 -0.99 26.06 -3.97
N GLU A 408 -2.31 25.91 -4.09
CA GLU A 408 -3.27 27.03 -4.14
C GLU A 408 -3.20 27.91 -2.89
N LYS A 409 -2.91 27.31 -1.73
CA LYS A 409 -2.70 28.01 -0.45
C LYS A 409 -1.27 28.53 -0.27
N GLY A 410 -0.39 28.38 -1.26
CA GLY A 410 0.98 28.88 -1.25
C GLY A 410 2.00 27.97 -0.55
N PHE A 411 1.64 26.70 -0.31
CA PHE A 411 2.53 25.69 0.29
C PHE A 411 2.96 24.66 -0.76
N ALA A 412 4.26 24.48 -0.94
CA ALA A 412 4.77 23.35 -1.69
C ALA A 412 4.70 22.09 -0.83
N ALA A 413 4.29 20.97 -1.45
CA ALA A 413 4.20 19.68 -0.79
C ALA A 413 5.39 18.80 -1.20
N VAL A 414 6.18 18.35 -0.22
CA VAL A 414 7.24 17.37 -0.45
C VAL A 414 6.74 16.01 0.03
N CYS A 415 6.49 15.12 -0.93
CA CYS A 415 6.02 13.78 -0.65
C CYS A 415 7.20 12.88 -0.28
N ALA A 416 7.09 12.15 0.84
CA ALA A 416 8.09 11.17 1.23
C ALA A 416 8.42 10.22 0.04
N PRO A 417 9.69 10.07 -0.35
CA PRO A 417 10.08 9.42 -1.60
C PRO A 417 9.84 7.92 -1.57
N VAL A 418 9.45 7.31 -2.69
CA VAL A 418 9.35 5.85 -2.81
C VAL A 418 10.72 5.19 -2.62
N ALA A 419 11.80 5.90 -2.99
CA ALA A 419 13.17 5.49 -2.72
C ALA A 419 13.46 5.21 -1.24
N GLU A 420 12.74 5.84 -0.29
CA GLU A 420 12.93 5.59 1.14
C GLU A 420 12.57 4.15 1.52
N TRP A 421 11.49 3.60 0.93
CA TRP A 421 11.05 2.23 1.15
C TRP A 421 12.07 1.22 0.63
N VAL A 422 12.66 1.49 -0.54
CA VAL A 422 13.71 0.64 -1.11
C VAL A 422 14.93 0.61 -0.19
N TYR A 423 15.35 1.76 0.34
CA TYR A 423 16.45 1.81 1.28
C TYR A 423 16.11 1.21 2.65
N TYR A 424 14.87 1.32 3.10
CA TYR A 424 14.38 0.65 4.30
C TYR A 424 14.47 -0.88 4.18
N CYS A 425 14.02 -1.45 3.06
CA CYS A 425 14.16 -2.87 2.79
C CYS A 425 15.65 -3.31 2.82
N HIS A 426 16.56 -2.48 2.29
CA HIS A 426 18.00 -2.73 2.41
C HIS A 426 18.49 -2.69 3.86
N TYR A 427 18.03 -1.71 4.64
CA TYR A 427 18.36 -1.60 6.07
C TYR A 427 17.94 -2.85 6.86
N LEU A 428 16.70 -3.32 6.65
CA LEU A 428 16.20 -4.54 7.30
C LEU A 428 17.02 -5.77 6.91
N THR A 429 17.34 -5.90 5.62
CA THR A 429 18.14 -7.01 5.10
C THR A 429 19.56 -7.01 5.68
N ASP A 430 20.23 -5.84 5.70
CA ASP A 430 21.60 -5.70 6.21
C ASP A 430 21.70 -6.01 7.71
N ARG A 431 20.63 -5.74 8.48
CA ARG A 431 20.55 -5.97 9.93
C ARG A 431 19.99 -7.35 10.30
N GLY A 432 19.62 -8.18 9.32
CA GLY A 432 19.10 -9.53 9.56
C GLY A 432 17.67 -9.58 10.10
N PHE A 433 16.87 -8.54 9.87
CA PHE A 433 15.45 -8.54 10.24
C PHE A 433 14.54 -9.24 9.22
N ASN A 434 15.08 -9.62 8.06
CA ASN A 434 14.39 -10.48 7.11
C ASN A 434 14.54 -11.97 7.51
N GLN A 435 13.48 -12.75 7.29
CA GLN A 435 13.40 -14.16 7.71
C GLN A 435 14.38 -15.10 6.97
N ASP A 436 15.05 -14.62 5.91
CA ASP A 436 15.98 -15.41 5.12
C ASP A 436 17.44 -15.20 5.54
N HIS A 437 18.13 -16.29 5.90
CA HIS A 437 19.56 -16.28 6.15
C HIS A 437 20.34 -16.14 4.83
N LEU A 438 20.74 -14.92 4.50
CA LEU A 438 21.60 -14.65 3.33
C LEU A 438 23.03 -15.15 3.54
N THR A 439 23.56 -15.85 2.54
CA THR A 439 24.97 -16.24 2.45
C THR A 439 25.90 -15.02 2.33
N ILE A 440 27.19 -15.20 2.65
CA ILE A 440 28.20 -14.12 2.57
C ILE A 440 28.29 -13.53 1.15
N ALA A 441 28.23 -14.38 0.12
CA ALA A 441 28.25 -13.95 -1.28
C ALA A 441 27.01 -13.10 -1.64
N GLN A 442 25.83 -13.49 -1.17
CA GLN A 442 24.60 -12.70 -1.37
C GLN A 442 24.66 -11.36 -0.65
N LYS A 443 25.19 -11.31 0.59
CA LYS A 443 25.42 -10.05 1.32
C LYS A 443 26.40 -9.13 0.59
N PHE A 444 27.47 -9.67 0.00
CA PHE A 444 28.42 -8.88 -0.78
C PHE A 444 27.78 -8.31 -2.07
N LYS A 445 27.01 -9.13 -2.80
CA LYS A 445 26.24 -8.70 -3.97
C LYS A 445 25.25 -7.59 -3.63
N LEU A 446 24.55 -7.72 -2.49
CA LEU A 446 23.62 -6.72 -1.97
C LEU A 446 24.34 -5.39 -1.66
N LYS A 447 25.49 -5.43 -0.98
CA LYS A 447 26.29 -4.23 -0.69
C LYS A 447 26.75 -3.49 -1.94
N ILE A 448 27.19 -4.24 -2.96
CA ILE A 448 27.56 -3.67 -4.27
C ILE A 448 26.34 -2.98 -4.90
N ARG A 449 25.19 -3.67 -4.93
CA ARG A 449 23.92 -3.13 -5.45
C ARG A 449 23.55 -1.81 -4.76
N ASN A 450 23.57 -1.80 -3.43
CA ASN A 450 23.23 -0.63 -2.61
C ASN A 450 24.17 0.55 -2.90
N ARG A 451 25.47 0.29 -3.13
CA ARG A 451 26.45 1.33 -3.51
C ARG A 451 26.15 1.92 -4.88
N PHE A 452 25.82 1.09 -5.87
CA PHE A 452 25.44 1.57 -7.21
C PHE A 452 24.14 2.39 -7.17
N GLN A 453 23.14 1.96 -6.41
CA GLN A 453 21.90 2.71 -6.25
C GLN A 453 22.14 4.10 -5.66
N ARG A 454 22.93 4.19 -4.58
CA ARG A 454 23.34 5.48 -3.99
C ARG A 454 24.12 6.35 -4.98
N HIS A 455 24.99 5.76 -5.79
CA HIS A 455 25.74 6.49 -6.82
C HIS A 455 24.80 7.11 -7.87
N TYR A 456 23.84 6.34 -8.40
CA TYR A 456 22.88 6.84 -9.38
C TYR A 456 21.91 7.85 -8.77
N GLU A 457 21.44 7.63 -7.54
CA GLU A 457 20.57 8.58 -6.84
C GLU A 457 21.25 9.95 -6.73
N LYS A 458 22.49 9.98 -6.21
CA LYS A 458 23.26 11.22 -6.08
C LYS A 458 23.46 11.92 -7.42
N ARG A 459 23.73 11.18 -8.49
CA ARG A 459 23.92 11.75 -9.83
C ARG A 459 22.62 12.34 -10.39
N ILE A 460 21.50 11.61 -10.30
CA ILE A 460 20.20 12.09 -10.76
C ILE A 460 19.80 13.35 -9.99
N LYS A 461 19.85 13.30 -8.65
CA LYS A 461 19.53 14.46 -7.79
C LYS A 461 20.44 15.65 -8.07
N SER A 462 21.75 15.43 -8.25
CA SER A 462 22.71 16.50 -8.55
C SER A 462 22.51 17.15 -9.92
N ILE A 463 22.01 16.40 -10.92
CA ILE A 463 21.66 16.96 -12.23
C ILE A 463 20.39 17.79 -12.09
N LEU A 464 19.33 17.22 -11.52
CA LEU A 464 18.02 17.87 -11.44
C LEU A 464 18.00 19.05 -10.47
N SER A 465 18.83 19.07 -9.42
CA SER A 465 18.94 20.23 -8.52
C SER A 465 19.53 21.47 -9.20
N ARG A 466 20.17 21.33 -10.38
CA ARG A 466 20.61 22.48 -11.18
C ARG A 466 19.44 23.32 -11.69
N SER A 467 18.23 22.76 -11.70
CA SER A 467 17.00 23.53 -11.98
C SER A 467 16.76 24.66 -10.97
N GLY A 468 17.34 24.57 -9.77
CA GLY A 468 17.09 25.50 -8.67
C GLY A 468 15.75 25.28 -7.95
N LEU A 469 14.93 24.31 -8.40
CA LEU A 469 13.58 24.07 -7.89
C LEU A 469 13.53 23.13 -6.68
N ILE A 470 14.59 22.36 -6.44
CA ILE A 470 14.67 21.37 -5.36
C ILE A 470 16.07 21.32 -4.75
N HIS A 471 16.16 20.86 -3.50
CA HIS A 471 17.43 20.61 -2.82
C HIS A 471 17.91 19.16 -3.05
N ALA A 472 19.18 19.01 -3.45
CA ALA A 472 19.80 17.70 -3.63
C ALA A 472 20.26 17.12 -2.29
N GLU A 473 19.37 16.46 -1.57
CA GLU A 473 19.72 15.81 -0.30
C GLU A 473 19.58 14.28 -0.37
N ALA A 474 20.50 13.62 0.32
CA ALA A 474 20.54 12.17 0.38
C ALA A 474 19.55 11.66 1.44
N LEU A 475 18.93 10.51 1.17
CA LEU A 475 18.06 9.85 2.14
C LEU A 475 18.89 9.22 3.27
N ASP A 476 18.62 9.62 4.51
CA ASP A 476 19.20 9.05 5.72
C ASP A 476 18.19 8.16 6.46
N ILE A 477 18.03 6.93 5.96
CA ILE A 477 17.19 5.92 6.61
C ILE A 477 17.67 5.59 8.02
N ALA A 478 18.98 5.64 8.29
CA ALA A 478 19.48 5.31 9.63
C ALA A 478 19.07 6.39 10.64
N GLY A 479 19.16 7.66 10.27
CA GLY A 479 18.63 8.79 11.06
C GLY A 479 17.12 8.70 11.27
N ILE A 480 16.34 8.45 10.21
CA ILE A 480 14.88 8.27 10.28
C ILE A 480 14.52 7.16 11.29
N ILE A 481 15.16 6.00 11.18
CA ILE A 481 14.89 4.87 12.07
C ILE A 481 15.31 5.19 13.51
N LYS A 482 16.46 5.85 13.70
CA LYS A 482 16.92 6.28 15.03
C LYS A 482 15.87 7.17 15.71
N ASN A 483 15.31 8.12 14.96
CA ASN A 483 14.29 9.06 15.46
C ASN A 483 12.97 8.37 15.81
N ALA A 484 12.62 7.27 15.13
CA ALA A 484 11.40 6.50 15.40
C ALA A 484 11.56 5.45 16.50
N SER A 485 12.75 4.89 16.69
CA SER A 485 13.01 3.74 17.57
C SER A 485 12.60 3.88 19.04
N PRO A 486 12.53 5.09 19.65
CA PRO A 486 11.99 5.24 21.01
C PRO A 486 10.48 4.99 21.10
N TYR A 487 9.76 5.05 19.98
CA TYR A 487 8.29 5.05 19.95
C TYR A 487 7.71 3.80 19.30
N ILE A 488 8.47 3.13 18.43
CA ILE A 488 8.03 1.91 17.75
C ILE A 488 9.18 0.90 17.64
N SER A 489 8.84 -0.38 17.88
CA SER A 489 9.82 -1.46 17.81
C SER A 489 10.25 -1.74 16.37
N LEU A 490 11.56 -1.92 16.16
CA LEU A 490 12.14 -2.42 14.91
C LEU A 490 11.61 -3.81 14.51
N ALA A 491 11.13 -4.59 15.48
CA ALA A 491 10.54 -5.90 15.24
C ALA A 491 9.15 -5.83 14.58
N LEU A 492 8.57 -4.62 14.46
CA LEU A 492 7.35 -4.37 13.70
C LEU A 492 7.71 -3.75 12.33
N PRO A 493 8.12 -4.56 11.33
CA PRO A 493 8.49 -4.04 10.03
C PRO A 493 7.26 -3.48 9.31
N GLY A 494 7.51 -2.64 8.31
CA GLY A 494 6.48 -1.90 7.60
C GLY A 494 6.73 -0.40 7.63
N GLU A 495 5.75 0.35 7.12
CA GLU A 495 5.90 1.77 6.84
C GLU A 495 5.83 2.66 8.08
N ALA A 496 5.23 2.17 9.18
CA ALA A 496 4.97 2.99 10.37
C ALA A 496 6.23 3.66 10.94
N ILE A 497 7.35 2.92 10.96
CA ILE A 497 8.64 3.44 11.43
C ILE A 497 9.16 4.58 10.54
N LEU A 498 8.90 4.51 9.23
CA LEU A 498 9.29 5.55 8.27
C LEU A 498 8.40 6.77 8.41
N THR A 499 7.09 6.58 8.56
CA THR A 499 6.13 7.67 8.79
C THR A 499 6.48 8.44 10.07
N ILE A 500 6.71 7.75 11.19
CA ILE A 500 7.05 8.37 12.48
C ILE A 500 8.41 9.08 12.40
N GLY A 501 9.45 8.36 11.97
CA GLY A 501 10.81 8.89 11.92
C GLY A 501 10.97 10.01 10.90
N GLY A 502 10.36 9.89 9.74
CA GLY A 502 10.39 10.89 8.67
C GLY A 502 9.70 12.17 9.10
N SER A 503 8.53 12.07 9.74
CA SER A 503 7.81 13.24 10.29
C SER A 503 8.68 14.06 11.24
N LEU A 504 9.32 13.40 12.21
CA LEU A 504 10.21 14.05 13.17
C LEU A 504 11.50 14.58 12.53
N THR A 505 12.00 13.91 11.50
CA THR A 505 13.21 14.33 10.79
C THR A 505 12.96 15.61 9.99
N GLU A 506 11.84 15.70 9.29
CA GLU A 506 11.55 16.78 8.35
C GLU A 506 10.97 18.05 9.01
N VAL A 507 10.10 17.90 10.02
CA VAL A 507 9.40 19.04 10.65
C VAL A 507 10.40 20.01 11.28
N VAL A 508 10.23 21.32 11.03
CA VAL A 508 11.09 22.43 11.50
C VAL A 508 12.50 22.44 10.90
N THR A 509 12.88 21.41 10.13
CA THR A 509 14.17 21.35 9.43
C THR A 509 14.01 21.70 7.96
N ARG A 510 13.03 21.10 7.29
CA ARG A 510 12.71 21.39 5.88
C ARG A 510 11.27 21.85 5.67
N SER A 511 10.36 21.39 6.51
CA SER A 511 8.95 21.72 6.41
C SER A 511 8.45 22.49 7.63
N CYS A 512 7.50 23.37 7.40
CA CYS A 512 6.77 24.08 8.44
C CYS A 512 5.53 23.31 8.93
N GLY A 513 5.35 22.07 8.47
CA GLY A 513 4.30 21.19 8.95
C GLY A 513 4.34 19.83 8.27
N VAL A 514 3.71 18.85 8.93
CA VAL A 514 3.65 17.47 8.43
C VAL A 514 2.20 17.00 8.35
N ILE A 515 1.83 16.44 7.21
CA ILE A 515 0.58 15.72 7.03
C ILE A 515 0.90 14.23 6.87
N ALA A 516 0.35 13.39 7.74
CA ALA A 516 0.36 11.94 7.58
C ALA A 516 -0.97 11.49 6.96
N ILE A 517 -0.94 11.04 5.71
CA ILE A 517 -2.13 10.58 4.98
C ILE A 517 -2.09 9.06 4.75
N GLY A 518 -3.20 8.39 5.01
CA GLY A 518 -3.32 6.96 4.72
C GLY A 518 -4.75 6.56 4.35
N PRO A 519 -4.93 5.36 3.79
CA PRO A 519 -6.26 4.90 3.47
C PRO A 519 -7.01 4.52 4.74
N PHE A 520 -8.34 4.71 4.74
CA PHE A 520 -9.19 4.29 5.85
C PHE A 520 -8.93 2.82 6.25
N GLY A 521 -8.69 2.57 7.54
CA GLY A 521 -8.37 1.23 8.06
C GLY A 521 -6.95 0.74 7.78
N CYS A 522 -6.03 1.59 7.30
CA CYS A 522 -4.62 1.23 7.14
C CYS A 522 -3.91 1.03 8.48
N MET A 523 -3.62 -0.22 8.86
CA MET A 523 -3.08 -0.53 10.19
C MET A 523 -1.73 0.18 10.47
N PRO A 524 -0.72 0.16 9.59
CA PRO A 524 0.53 0.88 9.85
C PRO A 524 0.35 2.40 9.98
N ASN A 525 -0.54 3.00 9.18
CA ASN A 525 -0.81 4.42 9.26
C ASN A 525 -1.52 4.80 10.57
N ARG A 526 -2.50 4.01 11.03
CA ARG A 526 -3.18 4.27 12.32
C ARG A 526 -2.23 4.19 13.52
N ILE A 527 -1.27 3.26 13.49
CA ILE A 527 -0.22 3.20 14.52
C ILE A 527 0.62 4.48 14.48
N SER A 528 0.99 4.94 13.29
CA SER A 528 1.78 6.16 13.11
C SER A 528 1.03 7.40 13.57
N GLU A 529 -0.26 7.52 13.23
CA GLU A 529 -1.15 8.60 13.66
C GLU A 529 -1.27 8.64 15.19
N ALA A 530 -1.54 7.51 15.83
CA ALA A 530 -1.67 7.45 17.29
C ALA A 530 -0.39 7.91 18.00
N ILE A 531 0.77 7.49 17.49
CA ILE A 531 2.07 7.89 18.03
C ILE A 531 2.36 9.37 17.73
N LEU A 532 2.23 9.80 16.47
CA LEU A 532 2.54 11.17 16.04
C LEU A 532 1.62 12.20 16.68
N GLY A 533 0.36 11.84 16.94
CA GLY A 533 -0.58 12.69 17.67
C GLY A 533 -0.09 13.07 19.07
N GLU A 534 0.73 12.23 19.72
CA GLU A 534 1.30 12.51 21.04
C GLU A 534 2.71 13.10 20.98
N ILE A 535 3.53 12.74 19.98
CA ILE A 535 4.96 13.07 19.97
C ILE A 535 5.34 14.28 19.11
N MET A 536 4.40 14.88 18.36
CA MET A 536 4.68 16.07 17.53
C MET A 536 4.76 17.36 18.37
N THR A 537 5.72 17.38 19.29
CA THR A 537 6.01 18.49 20.21
C THR A 537 7.46 18.96 20.05
N ALA A 538 7.74 20.21 20.40
CA ALA A 538 9.07 20.78 20.33
C ALA A 538 10.08 20.01 21.19
N GLY A 539 9.69 19.60 22.41
CA GLY A 539 10.57 18.82 23.29
C GLY A 539 11.02 17.50 22.68
N LYS A 540 10.11 16.78 21.99
CA LYS A 540 10.46 15.53 21.31
C LYS A 540 11.29 15.75 20.05
N LYS A 541 11.03 16.83 19.29
CA LYS A 541 11.87 17.23 18.14
C LYS A 541 13.29 17.61 18.59
N LEU A 542 13.43 18.35 19.68
CA LEU A 542 14.74 18.69 20.26
C LEU A 542 15.48 17.45 20.77
N ALA A 543 14.78 16.45 21.32
CA ALA A 543 15.40 15.20 21.73
C ALA A 543 15.98 14.40 20.53
N ALA A 544 15.43 14.59 19.32
CA ALA A 544 15.95 13.95 18.11
C ALA A 544 17.26 14.61 17.60
N ASP A 545 17.45 15.91 17.87
CA ASP A 545 18.66 16.68 17.50
C ASP A 545 19.03 17.70 18.60
N PRO A 546 19.56 17.25 19.76
CA PRO A 546 19.74 18.10 20.94
C PRO A 546 20.84 19.15 20.77
N THR A 547 21.72 18.96 19.79
CA THR A 547 22.88 19.84 19.55
C THR A 547 22.58 21.01 18.62
N ASN A 548 21.39 21.05 18.01
CA ASN A 548 21.04 22.02 16.99
C ASN A 548 20.52 23.33 17.59
N LYS A 549 21.41 24.33 17.68
CA LYS A 549 21.09 25.65 18.24
C LYS A 549 20.06 26.42 17.40
N ALA A 550 20.08 26.26 16.08
CA ALA A 550 19.11 26.89 15.19
C ALA A 550 17.70 26.35 15.45
N LEU A 551 17.58 25.03 15.63
CA LEU A 551 16.34 24.36 15.99
C LEU A 551 15.82 24.83 17.36
N GLN A 552 16.70 24.97 18.36
CA GLN A 552 16.33 25.52 19.67
C GLN A 552 15.78 26.95 19.55
N ALA A 553 16.43 27.81 18.77
CA ALA A 553 15.98 29.19 18.56
C ALA A 553 14.59 29.25 17.92
N VAL A 554 14.31 28.44 16.89
CA VAL A 554 13.00 28.40 16.20
C VAL A 554 11.88 27.90 17.12
N LEU A 555 12.19 26.94 17.99
CA LEU A 555 11.21 26.28 18.85
C LEU A 555 10.97 26.99 20.18
N THR A 556 11.65 28.10 20.45
CA THR A 556 11.40 28.92 21.64
C THR A 556 9.91 29.33 21.69
N GLU A 557 9.19 28.99 22.75
CA GLU A 557 7.74 29.26 22.93
C GLU A 557 6.79 28.47 21.99
N ILE A 558 7.25 27.40 21.36
CA ILE A 558 6.39 26.47 20.63
C ILE A 558 6.34 25.18 21.42
N ASP A 559 5.17 24.77 21.89
CA ASP A 559 4.98 23.46 22.50
C ASP A 559 4.62 22.41 21.44
N ASP A 560 3.57 22.68 20.66
CA ASP A 560 3.04 21.74 19.65
C ASP A 560 3.43 22.10 18.23
N LEU A 561 3.99 21.12 17.51
CA LEU A 561 4.36 21.27 16.11
C LEU A 561 3.15 21.11 15.19
N PRO A 562 3.11 21.79 14.02
CA PRO A 562 2.04 21.61 13.05
C PRO A 562 2.04 20.19 12.50
N PHE A 563 1.06 19.39 12.93
CA PHE A 563 0.83 18.03 12.48
C PHE A 563 -0.65 17.81 12.20
N LEU A 564 -0.95 17.06 11.14
CA LEU A 564 -2.29 16.62 10.82
C LEU A 564 -2.28 15.19 10.29
N ALA A 565 -3.09 14.33 10.87
CA ALA A 565 -3.38 13.02 10.31
C ALA A 565 -4.68 13.07 9.49
N ILE A 566 -4.66 12.47 8.30
CA ILE A 566 -5.80 12.40 7.39
C ILE A 566 -6.00 10.94 6.96
N GLU A 567 -7.21 10.43 7.15
CA GLU A 567 -7.65 9.18 6.53
C GLU A 567 -8.45 9.48 5.27
N SER A 568 -8.18 8.74 4.19
CA SER A 568 -8.88 8.86 2.91
C SER A 568 -9.51 7.53 2.49
N ASP A 569 -10.74 7.58 2.00
CA ASP A 569 -11.44 6.44 1.39
C ASP A 569 -11.71 6.66 -0.12
N GLY A 570 -11.08 7.68 -0.69
CA GLY A 570 -11.24 8.11 -2.08
C GLY A 570 -12.46 8.99 -2.34
N SER A 571 -13.29 9.26 -1.32
CA SER A 571 -14.36 10.25 -1.39
C SER A 571 -13.87 11.64 -0.95
N PRO A 572 -14.57 12.72 -1.36
CA PRO A 572 -14.24 14.08 -0.94
C PRO A 572 -14.10 14.19 0.57
N PHE A 573 -13.10 14.96 1.02
CA PHE A 573 -12.88 15.15 2.45
C PHE A 573 -14.12 15.77 3.11
N PRO A 574 -14.58 15.21 4.25
CA PRO A 574 -15.69 15.79 5.00
C PRO A 574 -15.30 17.15 5.57
N GLN A 575 -16.30 17.98 5.87
CA GLN A 575 -16.11 19.34 6.40
C GLN A 575 -15.19 19.39 7.62
N LEU A 576 -15.23 18.36 8.47
CA LEU A 576 -14.34 18.24 9.63
C LEU A 576 -12.85 18.17 9.23
N ILE A 577 -12.52 17.41 8.18
CA ILE A 577 -11.13 17.32 7.69
C ILE A 577 -10.73 18.64 7.05
N THR A 578 -11.63 19.28 6.28
CA THR A 578 -11.38 20.60 5.69
C THR A 578 -11.06 21.66 6.77
N ALA A 579 -11.87 21.74 7.83
CA ALA A 579 -11.65 22.68 8.93
C ALA A 579 -10.32 22.40 9.67
N LYS A 580 -9.99 21.12 9.91
CA LYS A 580 -8.69 20.74 10.50
C LYS A 580 -7.52 21.12 9.60
N LEU A 581 -7.67 20.97 8.29
CA LEU A 581 -6.64 21.35 7.31
C LEU A 581 -6.41 22.86 7.31
N GLU A 582 -7.45 23.67 7.32
CA GLU A 582 -7.33 25.14 7.40
C GLU A 582 -6.63 25.58 8.70
N ALA A 583 -7.04 25.02 9.84
CA ALA A 583 -6.39 25.29 11.12
C ALA A 583 -4.90 24.86 11.13
N PHE A 584 -4.59 23.72 10.50
CA PHE A 584 -3.22 23.25 10.32
C PHE A 584 -2.39 24.23 9.49
N LEU A 585 -2.92 24.74 8.36
CA LEU A 585 -2.20 25.68 7.50
C LEU A 585 -1.88 27.00 8.22
N LEU A 586 -2.79 27.52 9.04
CA LEU A 586 -2.54 28.71 9.87
C LEU A 586 -1.42 28.48 10.91
N ARG A 587 -1.29 27.26 11.43
CA ARG A 587 -0.19 26.89 12.35
C ARG A 587 1.13 26.76 11.57
N ALA A 588 1.09 26.14 10.39
CA ALA A 588 2.25 25.96 9.54
C ALA A 588 2.81 27.29 9.02
N GLU A 589 1.94 28.24 8.65
CA GLU A 589 2.34 29.58 8.23
C GLU A 589 3.10 30.33 9.34
N ARG A 590 2.58 30.30 10.57
CA ARG A 590 3.23 30.90 11.73
C ARG A 590 4.61 30.28 12.01
N LEU A 591 4.73 28.96 11.88
CA LEU A 591 6.02 28.29 12.03
C LEU A 591 6.99 28.68 10.90
N GLN A 592 6.52 28.78 9.65
CA GLN A 592 7.35 29.22 8.53
C GLN A 592 7.91 30.62 8.75
N GLN A 593 7.09 31.56 9.24
CA GLN A 593 7.54 32.93 9.52
C GLN A 593 8.71 32.93 10.52
N ARG A 594 8.61 32.18 11.61
CA ARG A 594 9.70 32.01 12.60
C ARG A 594 10.96 31.36 12.02
N MET A 595 10.79 30.32 11.18
CA MET A 595 11.92 29.69 10.49
C MET A 595 12.67 30.69 9.60
N MET A 596 11.95 31.57 8.91
CA MET A 596 12.53 32.62 8.07
C MET A 596 13.22 33.73 8.86
N GLU A 597 12.63 34.17 9.98
CA GLU A 597 13.23 35.16 10.88
C GLU A 597 14.60 34.71 11.40
N ASN A 598 14.69 33.46 11.87
CA ASN A 598 15.96 32.90 12.37
C ASN A 598 16.99 32.67 11.27
N SER A 599 16.60 32.19 10.08
CA SER A 599 17.53 32.06 8.95
C SER A 599 18.11 33.42 8.52
N THR A 600 17.33 34.49 8.65
CA THR A 600 17.77 35.86 8.35
C THR A 600 18.70 36.40 9.44
N ALA A 601 18.46 36.06 10.71
CA ALA A 601 19.32 36.42 11.84
C ALA A 601 20.69 35.72 11.77
N GLU A 602 20.75 34.44 11.42
CA GLU A 602 22.00 33.70 11.22
C GLU A 602 22.86 34.31 10.10
N LYS A 603 22.24 34.69 8.96
CA LYS A 603 22.96 35.33 7.85
C LYS A 603 23.53 36.71 8.21
N ARG A 604 22.91 37.44 9.14
CA ARG A 604 23.40 38.75 9.61
C ARG A 604 24.53 38.63 10.63
N GLY A 605 24.63 37.52 11.37
CA GLY A 605 25.70 37.25 12.32
C GLY A 605 27.01 36.72 11.71
N THR A 606 27.02 36.44 10.40
CA THR A 606 28.18 35.87 9.67
C THR A 606 28.84 36.81 8.66
N SER A 607 28.48 38.10 8.64
CA SER A 607 29.27 39.10 7.89
C SER A 607 30.46 39.55 8.75
N PRO A 608 31.71 39.46 8.24
CA PRO A 608 32.91 39.89 8.97
C PRO A 608 32.92 41.39 9.27
#